data_AF-A0A975DIR8-F1
#
_entry.id   AF-A0A975DIR8-F1
#
_cell.length_a   1.000
_cell.length_b   1.000
_cell.length_c   1.000
_cell.angle_alpha   90.00
_cell.angle_beta   90.00
_cell.angle_gamma   90.00
#
_symmetry.space_group_name_H-M   'P 1'
#
loop_
_entity.id
_entity.type
_entity.pdbx_description
1 polymer ?
#
loop_
_entity_poly.entity_id
_entity_poly.type
_entity_poly.pdbx_seq_one_letter_code
_entity_poly.pdbx_strand_id
1 'polypeptide(L)'
;MEWLLLTVGLVLCGVSCFYFLKANECACANAKHCKKPIDFYWIAAISSAVLALSLCCLAFHSQLGSLIWLVMMAGCFSGASWAGVRRSKRKCQKRMTKPTNDLLTNG
;
A
#
# COMPACT_ATOMS: atom_id res chain seq x y z
N MET A 1 -24.20 13.12 9.62
CA MET A 1 -23.36 13.16 8.40
C MET A 1 -21.96 12.56 8.63
N GLU A 2 -21.48 12.51 9.87
CA GLU A 2 -20.10 12.11 10.19
C GLU A 2 -19.80 10.62 9.88
N TRP A 3 -20.78 9.73 10.07
CA TRP A 3 -20.63 8.30 9.77
C TRP A 3 -20.36 8.02 8.27
N LEU A 4 -20.99 8.79 7.38
CA LEU A 4 -20.75 8.69 5.93
C LEU A 4 -19.30 9.07 5.61
N LEU A 5 -18.81 10.18 6.17
CA LEU A 5 -17.43 10.63 5.97
C LEU A 5 -16.41 9.61 6.49
N LEU A 6 -16.69 8.98 7.63
CA LEU A 6 -15.86 7.90 8.18
C LEU A 6 -15.85 6.65 7.29
N THR A 7 -16.99 6.23 6.77
CA THR A 7 -17.05 5.08 5.85
C THR A 7 -16.29 5.33 4.54
N VAL A 8 -16.39 6.54 3.98
CA VAL A 8 -15.63 6.92 2.78
C VAL A 8 -14.13 6.98 3.08
N GLY A 9 -13.76 7.54 4.24
CA GLY A 9 -12.37 7.53 4.73
C GLY A 9 -11.80 6.12 4.88
N LEU A 10 -12.61 5.16 5.36
CA LEU A 10 -12.21 3.75 5.51
C LEU A 10 -11.90 3.10 4.16
N VAL A 11 -12.77 3.30 3.18
CA VAL A 11 -12.58 2.78 1.82
C VAL A 11 -11.30 3.37 1.22
N LEU A 12 -11.07 4.68 1.37
CA LEU A 12 -9.87 5.36 0.86
C LEU A 12 -8.59 4.87 1.56
N CYS A 13 -8.61 4.61 2.87
CA CYS A 13 -7.49 3.98 3.58
C CYS A 13 -7.17 2.58 3.04
N GLY A 14 -8.20 1.78 2.75
CA GLY A 14 -8.02 0.46 2.14
C GLY A 14 -7.42 0.55 0.73
N VAL A 15 -7.90 1.48 -0.09
CA VAL A 15 -7.39 1.76 -1.45
C VAL A 15 -5.93 2.23 -1.39
N SER A 16 -5.59 3.11 -0.45
CA SER A 16 -4.22 3.58 -0.22
C SER A 16 -3.28 2.42 0.10
N CYS A 17 -3.66 1.56 1.05
CA CYS A 17 -2.89 0.36 1.40
C CYS A 17 -2.73 -0.58 0.19
N PHE A 18 -3.78 -0.78 -0.61
CA PHE A 18 -3.70 -1.61 -1.82
C PHE A 18 -2.67 -1.09 -2.82
N TYR A 19 -2.70 0.22 -3.13
CA TYR A 19 -1.72 0.82 -4.03
C TYR A 19 -0.30 0.78 -3.47
N PHE A 20 -0.15 1.00 -2.16
CA PHE A 20 1.14 0.89 -1.47
C PHE A 20 1.74 -0.52 -1.57
N LEU A 21 0.94 -1.56 -1.33
CA LEU A 21 1.38 -2.95 -1.49
C LEU A 21 1.76 -3.25 -2.94
N LYS A 22 0.93 -2.82 -3.89
CA LYS A 22 1.20 -3.03 -5.32
C LYS A 22 2.48 -2.34 -5.78
N ALA A 23 2.73 -1.13 -5.28
CA ALA A 23 3.96 -0.40 -5.56
C ALA A 23 5.20 -1.11 -4.98
N ASN A 24 5.10 -1.66 -3.77
CA ASN A 24 6.16 -2.45 -3.16
C ASN A 24 6.39 -3.80 -3.87
N GLU A 25 5.33 -4.47 -4.34
CA GLU A 25 5.46 -5.67 -5.17
C GLU A 25 6.17 -5.36 -6.51
N CYS A 26 5.86 -4.22 -7.12
CA CYS A 26 6.52 -3.75 -8.34
C CYS A 26 8.00 -3.43 -8.12
N ALA A 27 8.35 -2.84 -6.97
CA ALA A 27 9.75 -2.60 -6.58
C ALA A 27 10.51 -3.93 -6.36
N CYS A 28 9.85 -4.96 -5.81
CA CYS A 28 10.45 -6.28 -5.56
C CYS A 28 10.69 -7.09 -6.84
N ALA A 29 9.92 -6.88 -7.91
CA ALA A 29 9.94 -7.68 -9.13
C ALA A 29 11.07 -7.36 -10.14
N ASN A 30 12.14 -6.67 -9.70
CA ASN A 30 13.17 -6.05 -10.54
C ASN A 30 12.63 -4.97 -11.48
N ALA A 31 13.09 -3.75 -11.25
CA ALA A 31 12.70 -2.47 -11.86
C ALA A 31 12.69 -2.40 -13.41
N LYS A 32 13.13 -3.45 -14.13
CA LYS A 32 13.17 -3.47 -15.61
C LYS A 32 11.78 -3.51 -16.27
N HIS A 33 10.75 -4.05 -15.60
CA HIS A 33 9.37 -4.11 -16.14
C HIS A 33 8.42 -3.03 -15.59
N CYS A 34 8.81 -2.28 -14.55
CA CYS A 34 8.01 -1.21 -13.96
C CYS A 34 8.62 0.16 -14.24
N LYS A 35 8.72 0.53 -15.52
CA LYS A 35 9.43 1.75 -15.93
C LYS A 35 8.68 3.06 -15.70
N LYS A 36 7.37 3.03 -15.37
CA LYS A 36 6.49 4.18 -15.07
C LYS A 36 5.35 4.00 -14.04
N PRO A 37 4.99 2.79 -13.55
CA PRO A 37 3.86 2.65 -12.64
C PRO A 37 4.22 2.83 -11.17
N ILE A 38 5.51 2.77 -10.79
CA ILE A 38 5.96 2.96 -9.40
C ILE A 38 5.54 4.35 -8.90
N ASP A 39 5.94 5.42 -9.60
CA ASP A 39 5.60 6.77 -9.16
C ASP A 39 4.09 6.99 -9.11
N PHE A 40 3.34 6.47 -10.09
CA PHE A 40 1.89 6.63 -10.13
C PHE A 40 1.18 5.90 -8.97
N TYR A 41 1.59 4.68 -8.64
CA TYR A 41 0.99 3.93 -7.53
C TYR A 41 1.35 4.52 -6.16
N TRP A 42 2.57 5.03 -5.99
CA TRP A 42 2.97 5.74 -4.78
C TRP A 42 2.18 7.06 -4.62
N ILE A 43 2.04 7.85 -5.69
CA ILE A 43 1.25 9.09 -5.68
C ILE A 43 -0.23 8.79 -5.42
N ALA A 44 -0.79 7.72 -6.01
CA ALA A 44 -2.16 7.30 -5.76
C ALA A 44 -2.38 6.85 -4.30
N ALA A 45 -1.39 6.16 -3.70
CA ALA A 45 -1.45 5.77 -2.30
C ALA A 45 -1.41 6.99 -1.36
N ILE A 46 -0.51 7.94 -1.61
CA ILE A 46 -0.37 9.15 -0.79
C ILE A 46 -1.60 10.04 -0.92
N SER A 47 -2.08 10.28 -2.14
CA SER A 47 -3.26 11.13 -2.37
C SER A 47 -4.52 10.57 -1.72
N SER A 48 -4.78 9.26 -1.84
CA SER A 48 -5.92 8.62 -1.18
C SER A 48 -5.80 8.63 0.35
N ALA A 49 -4.59 8.51 0.89
CA ALA A 49 -4.32 8.65 2.33
C ALA A 49 -4.63 10.05 2.86
N VAL A 50 -4.20 11.09 2.13
CA VAL A 50 -4.44 12.50 2.46
C VAL A 50 -5.94 12.81 2.40
N LEU A 51 -6.64 12.33 1.36
CA LEU A 51 -8.09 12.49 1.25
C LEU A 51 -8.83 11.81 2.42
N ALA A 52 -8.44 10.60 2.80
CA ALA A 52 -9.00 9.92 3.97
C ALA A 52 -8.77 10.72 5.26
N LEU A 53 -7.58 11.30 5.44
CA LEU A 53 -7.26 12.12 6.62
C LEU A 53 -8.12 13.39 6.66
N SER A 54 -8.26 14.09 5.53
CA SER A 54 -9.11 15.28 5.43
C SER A 54 -10.56 14.95 5.78
N LEU A 55 -11.10 13.83 5.29
CA LEU A 55 -12.46 13.38 5.61
C LEU A 55 -12.63 13.03 7.10
N CYS A 56 -11.65 12.35 7.70
CA CYS A 56 -11.67 12.04 9.13
C CYS A 56 -11.59 13.31 10.01
N CYS A 57 -10.78 14.30 9.62
CA CYS A 57 -10.68 15.60 10.31
C CYS A 57 -11.91 16.50 10.11
N LEU A 58 -12.64 16.34 9.01
CA LEU A 58 -13.93 17.01 8.79
C LEU A 58 -15.06 16.33 9.57
N ALA A 59 -14.98 15.02 9.80
CA ALA A 59 -15.95 14.26 10.56
C ALA A 59 -15.79 14.44 12.08
N PHE A 60 -14.56 14.59 12.58
CA PHE A 60 -14.26 14.78 14.00
C PHE A 60 -13.30 15.94 14.18
N HIS A 61 -13.58 16.82 15.15
CA HIS A 61 -12.73 17.97 15.49
C HIS A 61 -11.24 17.57 15.51
N SER A 62 -10.43 18.28 14.72
CA SER A 62 -9.05 17.99 14.25
C SER A 62 -8.21 16.92 15.00
N GLN A 63 -8.10 16.98 16.32
CA GLN A 63 -7.29 16.02 17.09
C GLN A 63 -7.88 14.59 17.10
N LEU A 64 -9.20 14.44 17.16
CA LEU A 64 -9.86 13.13 17.17
C LEU A 64 -9.85 12.50 15.78
N GLY A 65 -10.00 13.30 14.72
CA GLY A 65 -10.01 12.82 13.34
C GLY A 65 -8.69 12.20 12.90
N SER A 66 -7.56 12.80 13.28
CA SER A 66 -6.23 12.26 12.97
C SER A 66 -5.91 10.95 13.72
N LEU A 67 -6.33 10.83 14.98
CA LEU A 67 -6.23 9.59 15.76
C LEU A 67 -7.03 8.46 15.13
N ILE A 68 -8.29 8.72 14.77
CA ILE A 68 -9.16 7.74 14.09
C ILE A 68 -8.53 7.28 12.77
N TRP A 69 -8.00 8.23 11.98
CA TRP A 69 -7.31 7.91 10.73
C TRP A 69 -6.09 7.01 10.95
N LEU A 70 -5.26 7.27 11.97
CA LEU A 70 -4.11 6.43 12.32
C LEU A 70 -4.53 4.99 12.66
N VAL A 71 -5.58 4.83 13.47
CA VAL A 71 -6.12 3.50 13.83
C VAL A 71 -6.62 2.77 12.59
N MET A 72 -7.34 3.47 11.71
CA MET A 72 -7.86 2.90 10.46
C MET A 72 -6.72 2.49 9.51
N MET A 73 -5.70 3.34 9.35
CA MET A 73 -4.52 3.02 8.54
C MET A 73 -3.74 1.84 9.12
N ALA A 74 -3.50 1.82 10.42
CA ALA A 74 -2.80 0.71 11.09
C ALA A 74 -3.58 -0.60 10.95
N GLY A 75 -4.91 -0.57 11.07
CA GLY A 75 -5.78 -1.71 10.85
C GLY A 75 -5.74 -2.20 9.40
N CYS A 76 -5.89 -1.29 8.43
CA CYS A 76 -5.82 -1.60 7.00
C CYS A 76 -4.44 -2.17 6.62
N PHE A 77 -3.36 -1.62 7.17
CA PHE A 77 -2.00 -2.08 6.93
C PHE A 77 -1.72 -3.43 7.60
N SER A 78 -2.24 -3.66 8.80
CA SER A 78 -2.15 -4.96 9.49
C SER A 78 -2.91 -6.04 8.73
N GLY A 79 -4.13 -5.76 8.27
CA GLY A 79 -4.90 -6.69 7.43
C GLY A 79 -4.23 -6.94 6.08
N ALA A 80 -3.75 -5.89 5.42
CA ALA A 80 -3.08 -5.98 4.13
C ALA A 80 -1.72 -6.68 4.24
N SER A 81 -0.96 -6.46 5.32
CA SER A 81 0.27 -7.19 5.58
C SER A 81 -0.03 -8.66 5.89
N TRP A 82 -1.09 -8.99 6.63
CA TRP A 82 -1.44 -10.39 6.87
C TRP A 82 -1.82 -11.14 5.58
N ALA A 83 -2.58 -10.48 4.70
CA ALA A 83 -2.97 -11.02 3.39
C ALA A 83 -1.82 -11.01 2.36
N GLY A 84 -1.02 -9.94 2.36
CA GLY A 84 0.05 -9.64 1.43
C GLY A 84 1.36 -10.36 1.75
N VAL A 85 1.72 -10.53 3.03
CA VAL A 85 2.89 -11.31 3.46
C VAL A 85 2.78 -12.77 3.01
N ARG A 86 1.56 -13.33 2.92
CA ARG A 86 1.35 -14.69 2.38
C ARG A 86 1.55 -14.78 0.86
N ARG A 87 1.29 -13.72 0.09
CA ARG A 87 1.42 -13.71 -1.39
C ARG A 87 2.75 -13.13 -1.88
N SER A 88 3.21 -12.02 -1.31
CA SER A 88 4.43 -11.30 -1.69
C SER A 88 5.69 -12.06 -1.27
N LYS A 89 5.77 -12.63 -0.05
CA LYS A 89 6.89 -13.52 0.33
C LYS A 89 6.96 -14.74 -0.58
N ARG A 90 5.83 -15.38 -0.90
CA ARG A 90 5.84 -16.57 -1.80
C ARG A 90 6.26 -16.25 -3.23
N LYS A 91 6.01 -15.05 -3.77
CA LYS A 91 6.37 -14.70 -5.16
C LYS A 91 7.73 -14.04 -5.29
N CYS A 92 8.13 -13.19 -4.34
CA CYS A 92 9.44 -12.55 -4.38
C CYS A 92 10.54 -13.51 -3.89
N GLN A 93 10.28 -14.31 -2.85
CA GLN A 93 11.24 -15.31 -2.37
C GLN A 93 11.40 -16.49 -3.35
N LYS A 94 10.33 -16.95 -4.03
CA LYS A 94 10.44 -17.98 -5.10
C LYS A 94 11.21 -17.51 -6.34
N ARG A 95 11.25 -16.20 -6.63
CA ARG A 95 12.09 -15.65 -7.72
C ARG A 95 13.53 -15.42 -7.27
N MET A 96 13.78 -15.14 -5.98
CA MET A 96 15.12 -15.08 -5.41
C MET A 96 15.75 -16.46 -5.14
N THR A 97 14.94 -17.52 -5.00
CA THR A 97 15.41 -18.92 -4.84
C THR A 97 15.41 -19.72 -6.14
N LYS A 98 15.11 -19.11 -7.29
CA LYS A 98 15.54 -19.69 -8.56
C LYS A 98 17.03 -19.35 -8.65
N PRO A 99 17.95 -20.32 -8.49
CA PRO A 99 19.37 -20.01 -8.50
C PRO A 99 19.68 -19.31 -9.81
N THR A 100 20.34 -18.17 -9.69
CA THR A 100 20.90 -17.39 -10.78
C THR A 100 22.01 -18.21 -11.44
N ASN A 101 21.64 -19.26 -12.16
CA ASN A 101 22.55 -20.02 -13.03
C ASN A 101 22.82 -19.26 -14.34
N ASP A 102 22.39 -18.00 -14.47
CA ASP A 102 22.51 -17.15 -15.66
C ASP A 102 23.45 -15.94 -15.45
N LEU A 103 24.22 -15.89 -14.36
CA LEU A 103 25.21 -14.80 -14.12
C LEU A 103 26.67 -15.26 -14.03
N LEU A 104 26.96 -16.54 -14.32
CA LEU A 104 28.34 -17.07 -14.34
C LEU A 104 28.64 -17.95 -15.56
N THR A 105 28.00 -17.71 -16.71
CA THR A 105 28.43 -18.36 -17.96
C THR A 105 28.38 -17.36 -19.10
N ASN A 106 29.58 -16.92 -19.50
CA ASN A 106 29.96 -16.08 -20.65
C ASN A 106 30.20 -14.60 -20.36
N GLY A 107 31.50 -14.27 -20.34
CA GLY A 107 32.08 -12.92 -20.39
C GLY A 107 33.48 -12.91 -19.83
#